data_AF-A0A1H0UIZ4-F1
#
_entry.id   AF-A0A1H0UIZ4-F1
#
_cell.length_a   1.000
_cell.length_b   1.000
_cell.length_c   1.000
_cell.angle_alpha   90.00
_cell.angle_beta   90.00
_cell.angle_gamma   90.00
#
_symmetry.space_group_name_H-M   'P 1'
#
loop_
_entity.id
_entity.type
_entity.pdbx_description
1 polymer ?
#
loop_
_entity_poly.entity_id
_entity_poly.type
_entity_poly.pdbx_seq_one_letter_code
_entity_poly.pdbx_strand_id
1 'polypeptide(L)'
;MSTPLVALASAVALVVAVLGGLSTALRRRTGLAHLVAAGVLEAVLLVQFGLVVVALVGGERPPETATFLAYLVSVVLVPVAGVLWSRTEPTRWAGTVLAVAALVVAVMVWRLLQLWEATGG
;
A
#
# COMPACT_ATOMS: atom_id res chain seq x y z
N MET A 1 13.18 9.29 -1.47
CA MET A 1 12.44 8.01 -1.55
C MET A 1 13.30 7.00 -2.31
N SER A 2 13.43 5.75 -1.85
CA SER A 2 14.33 4.78 -2.48
C SER A 2 13.60 3.75 -3.33
N THR A 3 14.09 3.51 -4.55
CA THR A 3 13.58 2.47 -5.47
C THR A 3 13.48 1.07 -4.86
N PRO A 4 14.43 0.55 -4.04
CA PRO A 4 14.29 -0.77 -3.44
C PRO A 4 13.10 -0.87 -2.46
N LEU A 5 12.77 0.20 -1.71
CA LEU A 5 11.61 0.18 -0.82
C LEU A 5 10.31 0.14 -1.60
N VAL A 6 10.22 0.88 -2.70
CA VAL A 6 9.06 0.87 -3.60
C VAL A 6 8.88 -0.50 -4.23
N ALA A 7 9.97 -1.13 -4.68
CA ALA A 7 9.94 -2.50 -5.21
C ALA A 7 9.50 -3.52 -4.16
N LEU A 8 10.01 -3.41 -2.92
CA LEU A 8 9.60 -4.26 -1.80
C LEU A 8 8.11 -4.09 -1.48
N ALA A 9 7.64 -2.84 -1.31
CA ALA A 9 6.23 -2.54 -1.06
C ALA A 9 5.33 -3.08 -2.18
N SER A 10 5.73 -2.92 -3.44
CA SER A 10 5.03 -3.46 -4.61
C SER A 10 4.97 -4.99 -4.56
N ALA A 11 6.08 -5.66 -4.25
CA ALA A 11 6.13 -7.12 -4.17
C ALA A 11 5.21 -7.66 -3.06
N VAL A 12 5.26 -7.06 -1.87
CA VAL A 12 4.38 -7.45 -0.76
C VAL A 12 2.91 -7.17 -1.11
N ALA A 13 2.61 -6.04 -1.75
CA ALA A 13 1.27 -5.72 -2.21
C ALA A 13 0.75 -6.76 -3.24
N LEU A 14 1.59 -7.20 -4.18
CA LEU A 14 1.23 -8.27 -5.12
C LEU A 14 0.97 -9.60 -4.42
N VAL A 15 1.75 -9.95 -3.39
CA VAL A 15 1.49 -11.15 -2.56
C VAL A 15 0.12 -11.05 -1.90
N VAL A 16 -0.20 -9.90 -1.28
CA VAL A 16 -1.54 -9.66 -0.67
C VAL A 16 -2.64 -9.76 -1.73
N ALA A 17 -2.42 -9.21 -2.92
CA ALA A 17 -3.37 -9.26 -4.02
C ALA A 17 -3.64 -10.69 -4.52
N VAL A 18 -2.58 -11.48 -4.68
CA VAL A 18 -2.68 -12.90 -5.07
C VAL A 18 -3.39 -13.70 -3.99
N LEU A 19 -3.04 -13.52 -2.71
CA LEU A 19 -3.72 -14.22 -1.59
C LEU A 19 -5.20 -13.87 -1.52
N GLY A 20 -5.55 -12.59 -1.69
CA GLY A 20 -6.92 -12.11 -1.75
C GLY A 20 -7.69 -12.72 -2.92
N GLY A 21 -7.16 -12.58 -4.14
CA GLY A 21 -7.77 -13.11 -5.36
C GLY A 21 -7.94 -14.63 -5.35
N LEU A 22 -6.93 -15.37 -4.90
CA LEU A 22 -7.00 -16.83 -4.74
C LEU A 22 -8.06 -17.24 -3.73
N SER A 23 -8.17 -16.54 -2.59
CA SER A 23 -9.21 -16.84 -1.62
C SER A 23 -10.61 -16.64 -2.20
N THR A 24 -10.84 -15.55 -2.96
CA THR A 24 -12.11 -15.34 -3.67
C THR A 24 -12.37 -16.45 -4.69
N ALA A 25 -11.39 -16.78 -5.53
CA ALA A 25 -11.53 -17.78 -6.59
C ALA A 25 -11.85 -19.18 -6.04
N LEU A 26 -11.20 -19.53 -4.92
CA LEU A 26 -11.42 -20.79 -4.20
C LEU A 26 -12.62 -20.74 -3.25
N ARG A 27 -13.41 -19.65 -3.26
CA ARG A 27 -14.59 -19.42 -2.39
C ARG A 27 -14.27 -19.54 -0.89
N ARG A 28 -13.06 -19.17 -0.49
CA ARG A 28 -12.59 -19.16 0.90
C ARG A 28 -12.74 -17.75 1.49
N ARG A 29 -12.95 -17.68 2.80
CA ARG A 29 -12.92 -16.42 3.55
C ARG A 29 -11.48 -15.96 3.81
N THR A 30 -11.31 -14.68 4.07
CA THR A 30 -10.02 -14.13 4.51
C THR A 30 -9.71 -14.60 5.93
N GLY A 31 -8.44 -14.91 6.18
CA GLY A 31 -7.98 -15.51 7.44
C GLY A 31 -6.68 -14.89 7.94
N LEU A 32 -6.01 -15.56 8.88
CA LEU A 32 -4.77 -15.08 9.50
C LEU A 32 -3.69 -14.74 8.47
N ALA A 33 -3.53 -15.55 7.42
CA ALA A 33 -2.54 -15.33 6.38
C ALA A 33 -2.73 -13.97 5.67
N HIS A 34 -3.98 -13.59 5.36
CA HIS A 34 -4.30 -12.31 4.76
C HIS A 34 -3.97 -11.14 5.68
N LEU A 35 -4.23 -11.30 6.98
CA LEU A 35 -3.98 -10.27 7.99
C LEU A 35 -2.48 -10.08 8.23
N VAL A 36 -1.72 -11.17 8.30
CA VAL A 36 -0.25 -11.11 8.42
C VAL A 36 0.34 -10.46 7.18
N ALA A 37 -0.07 -10.88 5.98
CA ALA A 37 0.41 -10.28 4.74
C ALA A 37 0.07 -8.78 4.64
N ALA A 38 -1.15 -8.38 4.98
CA ALA A 38 -1.55 -6.98 5.02
C ALA A 38 -0.80 -6.19 6.11
N GLY A 39 -0.53 -6.80 7.26
CA GLY A 39 0.27 -6.19 8.33
C GLY A 39 1.74 -6.00 7.92
N VAL A 40 2.33 -6.93 7.19
CA VAL A 40 3.67 -6.78 6.60
C VAL A 40 3.68 -5.64 5.57
N LEU A 41 2.66 -5.57 4.71
CA LEU A 41 2.52 -4.46 3.76
C LEU A 41 2.45 -3.12 4.50
N GLU A 42 1.57 -3.01 5.49
CA GLU A 42 1.40 -1.81 6.32
C GLU A 42 2.71 -1.40 6.99
N ALA A 43 3.44 -2.35 7.58
CA ALA A 43 4.73 -2.07 8.23
C ALA A 43 5.76 -1.50 7.24
N VAL A 44 5.87 -2.07 6.03
CA VAL A 44 6.76 -1.55 4.98
C VAL A 44 6.36 -0.12 4.58
N LEU A 45 5.07 0.15 4.42
CA LEU A 45 4.56 1.47 4.07
C LEU A 45 4.80 2.50 5.18
N LEU A 46 4.66 2.12 6.45
CA LEU A 46 4.95 2.99 7.59
C LEU A 46 6.44 3.34 7.69
N VAL A 47 7.34 2.38 7.42
CA VAL A 47 8.78 2.65 7.32
C VAL A 47 9.05 3.64 6.20
N GLN A 48 8.49 3.42 5.01
CA GLN A 48 8.61 4.35 3.88
C GLN A 48 8.06 5.74 4.23
N PHE A 49 6.89 5.81 4.87
CA PHE A 49 6.26 7.05 5.30
C PHE A 49 7.17 7.84 6.24
N GLY A 50 7.70 7.18 7.28
CA GLY A 50 8.62 7.81 8.24
C GLY A 50 9.87 8.38 7.56
N LEU A 51 10.51 7.61 6.68
CA LEU A 51 11.69 8.06 5.94
C LEU A 51 11.39 9.28 5.05
N VAL A 52 10.22 9.29 4.39
CA VAL A 52 9.78 10.43 3.58
C VAL A 52 9.51 11.65 4.46
N VAL A 53 8.85 11.49 5.60
CA VAL A 53 8.60 12.60 6.54
C VAL A 53 9.91 13.20 7.05
N VAL A 54 10.89 12.37 7.40
CA VAL A 54 12.22 12.83 7.82
C VAL A 54 12.88 13.70 6.73
N ALA A 55 12.81 13.28 5.47
CA ALA A 55 13.34 14.05 4.34
C ALA A 55 12.58 15.38 4.14
N LEU A 56 11.25 15.35 4.17
CA LEU A 56 10.45 16.58 4.06
C LEU A 56 10.78 17.61 5.15
N VAL A 57 11.00 17.16 6.38
CA VAL A 57 11.45 18.01 7.50
C VAL A 57 12.90 18.47 7.30
N GLY A 58 13.74 17.66 6.65
CA GLY A 58 15.12 17.98 6.27
C GLY A 58 15.24 19.07 5.20
N GLY A 59 14.15 19.41 4.52
CA GLY A 59 14.08 20.52 3.56
C GLY A 59 13.77 20.10 2.13
N GLU A 60 13.69 18.80 1.84
CA GLU A 60 13.28 18.32 0.52
C GLU A 60 11.80 18.69 0.26
N ARG A 61 11.51 19.30 -0.89
CA ARG A 61 10.15 19.71 -1.26
C ARG A 61 9.80 19.28 -2.68
N PRO A 62 8.88 18.32 -2.85
CA PRO A 62 8.39 17.94 -4.17
C PRO A 62 7.65 19.10 -4.87
N PRO A 63 7.74 19.24 -6.21
CA PRO A 63 7.12 20.34 -6.95
C PRO A 63 5.61 20.39 -6.72
N GLU A 64 4.98 19.22 -6.67
CA GLU A 64 3.56 19.04 -6.34
C GLU A 64 3.37 18.57 -4.88
N THR A 65 3.84 19.36 -3.92
CA THR A 65 3.85 18.97 -2.49
C THR A 65 2.47 18.54 -1.99
N ALA A 66 1.40 19.25 -2.35
CA ALA A 66 0.04 18.92 -1.91
C ALA A 66 -0.42 17.54 -2.43
N THR A 67 -0.22 17.29 -3.73
CA THR A 67 -0.51 15.98 -4.36
C THR A 67 0.31 14.88 -3.70
N PHE A 68 1.60 15.12 -3.50
CA PHE A 68 2.51 14.15 -2.87
C PHE A 68 2.04 13.78 -1.45
N LEU A 69 1.73 14.77 -0.61
CA LEU A 69 1.23 14.53 0.75
C LEU A 69 -0.10 13.77 0.76
N ALA A 70 -1.02 14.10 -0.16
CA ALA A 70 -2.28 13.38 -0.29
C ALA A 70 -2.06 11.89 -0.61
N TYR A 71 -1.16 11.57 -1.54
CA TYR A 71 -0.78 10.18 -1.84
C TYR A 71 -0.06 9.52 -0.66
N LEU A 72 0.82 10.24 0.01
CA LEU A 72 1.65 9.72 1.11
C LEU A 72 0.79 9.29 2.30
N VAL A 73 -0.22 10.08 2.65
CA VAL A 73 -1.17 9.71 3.70
C VAL A 73 -2.08 8.57 3.22
N SER A 74 -2.62 8.71 2.00
CA SER A 74 -3.59 7.74 1.47
C SER A 74 -2.99 6.34 1.32
N VAL A 75 -1.72 6.21 0.93
CA VAL A 75 -1.09 4.89 0.71
C VAL A 75 -1.04 4.05 1.99
N VAL A 76 -0.93 4.69 3.16
CA VAL A 76 -0.96 4.03 4.49
C VAL A 76 -2.39 3.72 4.92
N LEU A 77 -3.36 4.57 4.56
CA LEU A 77 -4.76 4.35 4.95
C LEU A 77 -5.45 3.25 4.14
N VAL A 78 -5.06 3.04 2.88
CA VAL A 78 -5.71 2.08 1.98
C VAL A 78 -5.64 0.62 2.49
N PRO A 79 -4.49 0.06 2.92
CA PRO A 79 -4.44 -1.28 3.49
C PRO A 79 -5.31 -1.42 4.75
N VAL A 80 -5.29 -0.42 5.64
CA VAL A 80 -6.13 -0.40 6.85
C VAL A 80 -7.61 -0.45 6.48
N ALA A 81 -8.05 0.42 5.57
CA ALA A 81 -9.43 0.43 5.08
C ALA A 81 -9.80 -0.90 4.40
N GLY A 82 -8.89 -1.46 3.59
CA GLY A 82 -9.07 -2.75 2.93
C GLY A 82 -9.24 -3.90 3.91
N VAL A 83 -8.45 -3.94 4.98
CA VAL A 83 -8.56 -4.94 6.05
C VAL A 83 -9.88 -4.79 6.81
N LEU A 84 -10.25 -3.57 7.19
CA LEU A 84 -11.49 -3.32 7.93
C LEU A 84 -12.71 -3.73 7.10
N TRP A 85 -12.76 -3.34 5.82
CA TRP A 85 -13.85 -3.73 4.92
C TRP A 85 -13.85 -5.23 4.64
N SER A 86 -12.69 -5.83 4.37
CA SER A 86 -12.62 -7.28 4.16
C SER A 86 -13.17 -8.10 5.34
N ARG A 87 -12.98 -7.62 6.58
CA ARG A 87 -13.53 -8.28 7.77
C ARG A 87 -15.03 -8.11 7.92
N THR A 88 -15.61 -7.01 7.46
CA THR A 88 -17.05 -6.78 7.52
C THR A 88 -17.81 -7.38 6.33
N GLU A 89 -17.11 -7.72 5.24
CA GLU A 89 -17.68 -8.37 4.06
C GLU A 89 -17.99 -9.87 4.34
N PRO A 90 -19.26 -10.28 4.39
CA PRO A 90 -19.63 -11.65 4.82
C PRO A 90 -19.43 -12.72 3.75
N THR A 91 -19.24 -12.31 2.49
CA THR A 91 -19.20 -13.21 1.33
C THR A 91 -17.78 -13.59 0.92
N ARG A 92 -17.66 -14.41 -0.14
CA ARG A 92 -16.36 -14.74 -0.76
C ARG A 92 -15.61 -13.52 -1.31
N TRP A 93 -16.28 -12.37 -1.46
CA TRP A 93 -15.69 -11.15 -2.01
C TRP A 93 -14.77 -10.41 -1.04
N ALA A 94 -14.74 -10.82 0.24
CA ALA A 94 -13.79 -10.31 1.23
C ALA A 94 -12.33 -10.36 0.75
N GLY A 95 -11.95 -11.41 0.02
CA GLY A 95 -10.61 -11.55 -0.57
C GLY A 95 -10.34 -10.54 -1.69
N THR A 96 -11.36 -10.23 -2.50
CA THR A 96 -11.26 -9.26 -3.60
C THR A 96 -11.09 -7.85 -3.08
N VAL A 97 -11.76 -7.49 -1.98
CA VAL A 97 -11.59 -6.18 -1.33
C VAL A 97 -10.12 -5.95 -0.95
N LEU A 98 -9.50 -6.93 -0.27
CA LEU A 98 -8.07 -6.87 0.05
C LEU A 98 -7.19 -6.82 -1.20
N ALA A 99 -7.54 -7.59 -2.23
CA ALA A 99 -6.75 -7.62 -3.45
C ALA A 99 -6.77 -6.27 -4.17
N VAL A 100 -7.93 -5.65 -4.28
CA VAL A 100 -8.07 -4.31 -4.88
C VAL A 100 -7.31 -3.27 -4.06
N ALA A 101 -7.46 -3.27 -2.74
CA ALA A 101 -6.72 -2.35 -1.87
C ALA A 101 -5.19 -2.49 -2.06
N ALA A 102 -4.69 -3.72 -2.13
CA ALA A 102 -3.26 -3.97 -2.35
C ALA A 102 -2.79 -3.55 -3.75
N LEU A 103 -3.58 -3.77 -4.80
CA LEU A 103 -3.24 -3.30 -6.15
C LEU A 103 -3.22 -1.77 -6.24
N VAL A 104 -4.16 -1.09 -5.57
CA VAL A 104 -4.16 0.37 -5.45
C VAL A 104 -2.87 0.86 -4.80
N VAL A 105 -2.45 0.24 -3.69
CA VAL A 105 -1.19 0.55 -3.03
C VAL A 105 0.00 0.36 -3.97
N ALA A 106 0.05 -0.74 -4.72
CA ALA A 106 1.12 -1.00 -5.69
C ALA A 106 1.25 0.13 -6.72
N VAL A 107 0.13 0.67 -7.22
CA VAL A 107 0.15 1.82 -8.14
C VAL A 107 0.58 3.10 -7.42
N MET A 108 0.06 3.33 -6.21
CA MET A 108 0.33 4.56 -5.44
C MET A 108 1.80 4.70 -5.05
N VAL A 109 2.50 3.62 -4.69
CA VAL A 109 3.93 3.70 -4.34
C VAL A 109 4.79 4.12 -5.53
N TRP A 110 4.46 3.68 -6.74
CA TRP A 110 5.13 4.13 -7.96
C TRP A 110 4.77 5.57 -8.30
N ARG A 111 3.52 5.99 -8.09
CA ARG A 111 3.11 7.38 -8.27
C ARG A 111 3.84 8.33 -7.31
N LEU A 112 4.04 7.90 -6.06
CA LEU A 112 4.84 8.62 -5.09
C LEU A 112 6.30 8.72 -5.51
N LEU A 113 6.88 7.64 -6.05
CA LEU A 113 8.25 7.66 -6.57
C LEU A 113 8.39 8.65 -7.73
N GLN A 114 7.45 8.64 -8.68
CA GLN A 114 7.43 9.60 -9.80
C GLN A 114 7.35 11.04 -9.32
N LEU A 115 6.46 11.34 -8.37
CA LEU A 115 6.34 12.67 -7.77
C LEU A 115 7.60 13.09 -7.01
N TRP A 116 8.27 12.12 -6.38
CA TRP A 116 9.54 12.34 -5.68
C TRP A 116 10.68 12.64 -6.65
N GLU A 117 10.84 11.84 -7.71
CA GLU A 117 11.90 11.99 -8.72
C GLU A 117 11.69 13.24 -9.60
N ALA A 118 10.44 13.66 -9.82
CA ALA A 118 10.13 14.92 -10.49
C ALA A 118 10.67 16.17 -9.74
N THR A 119 11.04 16.02 -8.47
CA THR A 119 11.73 17.05 -7.66
C THR A 119 13.15 17.34 -8.16
N GLY A 120 13.72 16.45 -8.98
CA GLY A 120 15.09 16.51 -9.47
C GLY A 120 15.87 15.28 -9.02
N GLY A 121 16.38 14.52 -9.99
CA GLY A 121 17.42 13.52 -9.78
C GLY A 121 18.78 14.15 -9.55
#